data_AF-A0A0S3PX85-F1
#
_entry.id   AF-A0A0S3PX85-F1
#
_cell.length_a   1.000
_cell.length_b   1.000
_cell.length_c   1.000
_cell.angle_alpha   90.00
_cell.angle_beta   90.00
_cell.angle_gamma   90.00
#
_symmetry.space_group_name_H-M   'P 1'
#
loop_
_entity.id
_entity.type
_entity.pdbx_description
1 polymer ?
#
loop_
_entity_poly.entity_id
_entity_poly.type
_entity_poly.pdbx_seq_one_letter_code
_entity_poly.pdbx_strand_id
1 'polypeptide(L)' 'MLASKQRDDRDAKIKDYLAEAAKCEAKADRAATPQLRVYWQELADRWHGVVVMLREGEP' A
#
# COMPACT_ATOMS: atom_id res chain seq x y z
N MET A 1 -6.80 7.00 -27.00
CA MET A 1 -6.16 7.61 -25.80
C MET A 1 -6.85 7.22 -24.47
N LEU A 2 -7.55 6.08 -24.36
CA LEU A 2 -8.12 5.64 -23.07
C LEU A 2 -7.17 4.75 -22.25
N ALA A 3 -6.45 3.84 -22.91
CA ALA A 3 -5.55 2.90 -22.25
C ALA A 3 -4.36 3.59 -21.53
N SER A 4 -3.84 4.68 -22.11
CA SER A 4 -2.77 5.48 -21.49
C SER A 4 -3.24 6.15 -20.20
N LYS A 5 -4.45 6.73 -20.21
CA LYS A 5 -5.02 7.43 -19.05
C LYS A 5 -5.31 6.48 -17.89
N GLN A 6 -5.85 5.29 -18.19
CA GLN A 6 -6.08 4.26 -17.17
C GLN A 6 -4.78 3.74 -16.54
N ARG A 7 -3.70 3.67 -17.32
CA ARG A 7 -2.38 3.26 -16.83
C ARG A 7 -1.79 4.32 -15.91
N ASP A 8 -1.87 5.60 -16.29
CA ASP A 8 -1.38 6.71 -15.48
C ASP A 8 -2.14 6.82 -14.15
N ASP A 9 -3.47 6.66 -14.16
CA ASP A 9 -4.31 6.66 -12.95
C ASP A 9 -3.99 5.47 -12.02
N ARG A 10 -3.68 4.31 -12.60
CA ARG A 10 -3.29 3.09 -11.88
C ARG A 10 -1.92 3.23 -11.24
N ASP A 11 -0.95 3.78 -11.96
CA ASP A 11 0.39 4.04 -11.45
C ASP A 11 0.39 5.12 -10.35
N ALA A 12 -0.47 6.14 -10.46
CA ALA A 12 -0.68 7.12 -9.40
C ALA A 12 -1.22 6.46 -8.12
N LYS A 13 -2.27 5.64 -8.23
CA LYS A 13 -2.82 4.89 -7.09
C LYS A 13 -1.81 3.95 -6.44
N ILE A 14 -1.00 3.25 -7.23
CA ILE A 14 0.07 2.39 -6.69
C ILE A 14 1.05 3.20 -5.84
N LYS A 15 1.46 4.39 -6.29
CA LYS A 15 2.35 5.26 -5.52
C LYS A 15 1.70 5.71 -4.21
N ASP A 16 0.43 6.08 -4.23
CA ASP A 16 -0.30 6.50 -3.04
C ASP A 16 -0.40 5.36 -2.02
N TYR A 17 -0.75 4.14 -2.46
CA TYR A 17 -0.82 2.98 -1.58
C TYR A 17 0.54 2.57 -1.02
N LEU A 18 1.62 2.67 -1.80
CA LEU A 18 2.98 2.45 -1.30
C LEU A 18 3.39 3.51 -0.26
N ALA A 19 2.98 4.77 -0.46
CA ALA A 19 3.24 5.83 0.51
C ALA A 19 2.47 5.59 1.82
N GLU A 20 1.23 5.11 1.77
CA GLU A 20 0.47 4.73 2.95
C GLU A 20 1.05 3.49 3.65
N ALA A 21 1.50 2.49 2.90
CA ALA A 21 2.21 1.32 3.45
C ALA A 21 3.45 1.75 4.25
N ALA A 22 4.30 2.61 3.65
CA ALA A 22 5.49 3.13 4.31
C ALA A 22 5.18 3.96 5.58
N LYS A 23 4.07 4.73 5.58
CA LYS A 23 3.60 5.43 6.79
C LYS A 23 3.19 4.44 7.89
N CYS A 24 2.56 3.33 7.52
CA CYS A 24 2.17 2.28 8.47
C CYS A 24 3.40 1.58 9.04
N GLU A 25 4.38 1.22 8.22
CA GLU A 25 5.67 0.65 8.66
C GLU A 25 6.39 1.59 9.62
N ALA A 26 6.49 2.88 9.29
CA ALA A 26 7.10 3.87 10.18
C ALA A 26 6.36 4.02 11.53
N LYS A 27 5.04 3.81 11.56
CA LYS A 27 4.25 3.77 12.81
C LYS A 27 4.44 2.46 13.56
N ALA A 28 4.58 1.34 12.87
CA ALA A 28 4.89 0.04 13.48
C ALA A 28 6.25 0.09 14.19
N ASP A 29 7.27 0.65 13.54
CA ASP A 29 8.61 0.80 14.10
C ASP A 29 8.65 1.69 15.35
N ARG A 30 7.77 2.70 15.41
CA ARG A 30 7.66 3.63 16.54
C ARG A 30 6.57 3.24 17.54
N ALA A 31 5.95 2.07 17.38
CA ALA A 31 4.82 1.67 18.21
C ALA A 31 5.26 1.44 19.66
N ALA A 32 4.50 2.02 20.60
CA ALA A 32 4.80 1.90 22.03
C ALA A 32 4.49 0.51 22.60
N THR A 33 3.67 -0.29 21.91
CA THR A 33 3.28 -1.63 22.35
C THR A 33 3.40 -2.65 21.23
N PRO A 34 3.66 -3.94 21.56
CA PRO A 34 3.68 -5.00 20.57
C PRO A 34 2.37 -5.12 19.78
N GLN A 35 1.22 -4.90 20.42
CA GLN A 35 -0.09 -4.97 19.76
C GLN A 35 -0.25 -3.87 18.71
N LEU A 36 0.20 -2.64 19.01
CA LEU A 36 0.18 -1.55 18.05
C LEU A 36 1.16 -1.80 16.90
N ARG A 37 2.33 -2.38 17.19
CA ARG A 37 3.29 -2.77 16.15
C ARG A 37 2.65 -3.75 15.16
N VAL A 38 2.01 -4.81 15.66
CA VAL A 38 1.31 -5.80 14.84
C VAL A 38 0.19 -5.14 14.03
N TYR A 39 -0.64 -4.31 14.67
CA TYR A 39 -1.71 -3.59 13.97
C TYR A 39 -1.21 -2.76 12.78
N TRP A 40 -0.16 -1.96 12.99
CA TRP A 40 0.40 -1.13 11.92
C TRP A 40 1.08 -1.96 10.84
N GLN A 41 1.72 -3.07 11.21
CA GLN A 41 2.34 -3.98 10.25
C GLN A 41 1.28 -4.67 9.38
N GLU A 42 0.19 -5.19 9.98
CA GLU A 42 -0.91 -5.78 9.22
C GLU A 42 -1.55 -4.77 8.26
N LEU A 43 -1.63 -3.50 8.66
CA LEU A 43 -2.14 -2.44 7.79
C LEU A 43 -1.20 -2.15 6.62
N ALA A 44 0.12 -2.14 6.85
CA ALA A 44 1.11 -2.02 5.79
C ALA A 44 1.01 -3.19 4.80
N ASP A 45 0.90 -4.41 5.30
CA ASP A 45 0.81 -5.63 4.49
C ASP A 45 -0.46 -5.63 3.62
N ARG A 46 -1.58 -5.11 4.13
CA ARG A 46 -2.81 -4.92 3.34
C ARG A 46 -2.60 -3.95 2.18
N TRP A 47 -1.92 -2.82 2.41
CA TRP A 47 -1.62 -1.86 1.34
C TRP A 47 -0.71 -2.48 0.28
N HIS A 48 0.31 -3.23 0.68
CA HIS A 48 1.16 -3.98 -0.25
C HIS A 48 0.35 -5.01 -1.06
N GLY A 49 -0.58 -5.72 -0.42
CA GLY A 49 -1.50 -6.63 -1.12
C GLY A 49 -2.33 -5.95 -2.20
N VAL A 50 -2.89 -4.77 -1.89
CA VAL A 50 -3.64 -3.96 -2.87
C VAL A 50 -2.73 -3.52 -4.03
N VAL A 51 -1.48 -3.13 -3.75
CA VAL A 51 -0.50 -2.78 -4.79
C VAL A 51 -0.18 -3.96 -5.70
N VAL A 52 -0.04 -5.17 -5.16
CA VAL A 52 0.20 -6.39 -5.95
C VAL A 52 -0.99 -6.67 -6.86
N MET A 53 -2.23 -6.64 -6.33
CA MET A 53 -3.45 -6.81 -7.15
C MET A 53 -3.51 -5.75 -8.27
N LEU A 54 -3.19 -4.50 -7.93
CA LEU A 54 -3.10 -3.39 -8.87
C LEU A 54 -1.86 -3.46 -9.77
N ARG A 55 -0.91 -4.38 -9.63
CA ARG A 55 0.20 -4.55 -10.58
C ARG A 55 0.00 -5.73 -11.49
N GLU A 56 -0.52 -6.81 -10.93
CA GLU A 56 -0.84 -8.04 -11.66
C GLU A 56 -2.10 -7.87 -12.51
N GLY A 57 -2.96 -6.89 -12.17
CA GLY A 57 -4.05 -6.44 -13.03
C GLY A 57 -5.22 -7.40 -13.06
N GLU A 58 -5.67 -7.84 -11.88
CA GLU A 58 -6.61 -8.95 -11.68
C GLU A 58 -6.16 -10.27 -12.37
N PRO A 59 -6.28 -11.42 -11.70
CA PRO A 59 -6.09 -12.72 -12.36
C PRO A 59 -7.10 -12.97 -13.49
#